data_AF-A0A8S3CU91-F1
#
_entry.id   AF-A0A8S3CU91-F1
#
_cell.length_a   1.000
_cell.length_b   1.000
_cell.length_c   1.000
_cell.angle_alpha   90.00
_cell.angle_beta   90.00
_cell.angle_gamma   90.00
#
_symmetry.space_group_name_H-M   'P 1'
#
loop_
_entity.id
_entity.type
_entity.pdbx_description
1 polymer ?
#
loop_
_entity_poly.entity_id
_entity_poly.type
_entity_poly.pdbx_seq_one_letter_code
_entity_poly.pdbx_strand_id
1 'polypeptide(L)' 'MGESACDVEAYSIDENGNHRHYWTGYSLYVLNYKKNNNQIDTIDFKSMSREKPATRFKMVHDSLGNVT' A
#
# COMPACT_ATOMS: atom_id res chain seq x y z
N MET A 1 17.58 -6.62 23.94
CA MET A 1 16.48 -6.09 23.10
C MET A 1 16.03 -7.24 22.22
N GLY A 2 14.75 -7.61 22.27
CA GLY A 2 14.24 -8.87 21.69
C GLY A 2 14.42 -8.96 20.18
N GLU A 3 14.83 -10.14 19.71
CA GLU A 3 15.29 -10.45 18.35
C GLU A 3 14.15 -10.73 17.34
N SER A 4 13.09 -9.93 17.32
CA SER A 4 11.99 -10.15 16.34
C SER A 4 11.31 -8.84 15.92
N ALA A 5 12.07 -7.93 15.33
CA ALA A 5 11.55 -6.68 14.77
C ALA A 5 10.85 -6.87 13.40
N CYS A 6 10.71 -8.10 12.90
CA CYS A 6 10.40 -8.37 11.50
C CYS A 6 8.96 -8.84 11.20
N ASP A 7 8.14 -9.12 12.23
CA ASP A 7 6.76 -9.62 12.07
C ASP A 7 5.70 -8.61 12.54
N VAL A 8 5.93 -7.33 12.30
CA VAL A 8 4.91 -6.29 12.53
C VAL A 8 4.15 -6.06 11.22
N GLU A 9 2.89 -6.48 11.21
CA GLU A 9 1.91 -6.01 10.24
C GLU A 9 1.13 -4.85 10.86
N ALA A 10 1.11 -3.71 10.17
CA ALA A 10 0.35 -2.55 10.60
C ALA A 10 -0.34 -1.91 9.40
N TYR A 11 -1.48 -1.28 9.64
CA TYR A 11 -2.19 -0.51 8.62
C TYR A 11 -2.84 0.74 9.19
N SER A 12 -3.10 1.69 8.30
CA SER A 12 -3.96 2.84 8.58
C SER A 12 -5.15 2.84 7.65
N ILE A 13 -6.32 3.25 8.14
CA ILE A 13 -7.57 3.29 7.38
C ILE A 13 -8.04 4.75 7.26
N ASP A 14 -8.61 5.14 6.11
CA ASP A 14 -9.27 6.43 5.95
C ASP A 14 -10.75 6.42 6.39
N GLU A 15 -11.41 7.57 6.33
CA GLU A 15 -12.83 7.73 6.72
C GLU A 15 -13.81 6.84 5.92
N ASN A 16 -13.40 6.35 4.75
CA ASN A 16 -14.20 5.48 3.88
C ASN A 16 -13.92 3.99 4.11
N GLY A 17 -13.06 3.64 5.08
CA GLY A 17 -12.67 2.26 5.35
C GLY A 17 -11.55 1.74 4.46
N ASN A 18 -10.93 2.58 3.63
CA ASN A 18 -9.87 2.17 2.72
C ASN A 18 -8.52 2.11 3.43
N HIS A 19 -7.75 1.04 3.19
CA HIS A 19 -6.37 0.92 3.70
C HIS A 19 -5.46 1.93 2.99
N ARG A 20 -4.77 2.80 3.72
CA ARG A 20 -3.87 3.82 3.14
C ARG A 20 -2.42 3.39 3.16
N HIS A 21 -1.96 2.99 4.34
CA HIS A 21 -0.60 2.49 4.53
C HIS A 21 -0.68 1.05 5.00
N TYR A 22 0.20 0.21 4.48
CA TYR A 22 0.37 -1.16 4.90
C TYR A 22 1.86 -1.44 5.11
N TRP A 23 2.23 -1.73 6.35
CA TRP A 23 3.58 -2.08 6.74
C TRP A 23 3.67 -3.59 6.95
N THR A 24 4.68 -4.21 6.36
CA THR A 24 5.02 -5.62 6.59
C THR A 24 6.52 -5.72 6.89
N GLY A 25 6.89 -5.72 8.18
CA GLY A 25 8.29 -5.67 8.60
C GLY A 25 9.00 -4.42 8.03
N TYR A 26 9.88 -4.61 7.04
CA TYR A 26 10.63 -3.54 6.38
C TYR A 26 10.01 -3.01 5.08
N SER A 27 8.82 -3.44 4.72
CA SER A 27 8.13 -2.99 3.50
C SER A 27 6.99 -2.06 3.85
N LEU A 28 6.87 -0.96 3.11
CA LEU A 28 5.74 -0.03 3.16
C LEU A 28 5.05 -0.01 1.80
N TYR A 29 3.74 -0.25 1.81
CA TYR A 29 2.85 -0.03 0.68
C TYR A 29 1.95 1.17 1.00
N VAL A 30 1.87 2.13 0.09
CA VAL A 30 0.97 3.28 0.15
C VAL A 30 -0.06 3.12 -0.95
N LEU A 31 -1.31 2.89 -0.58
CA LEU A 31 -2.43 2.73 -1.49
C LEU A 31 -3.09 4.10 -1.69
N ASN A 32 -3.05 4.58 -2.93
CA ASN A 32 -3.69 5.81 -3.34
C ASN A 32 -4.97 5.47 -4.09
N TYR A 33 -6.08 6.08 -3.71
CA TYR A 33 -7.40 5.80 -4.27
C TYR A 33 -7.81 6.88 -5.26
N LYS A 34 -8.62 6.52 -6.27
CA LYS A 34 -9.20 7.50 -7.17
C LYS A 34 -10.16 8.41 -6.39
N LYS A 35 -10.24 9.67 -6.83
CA LYS A 35 -11.16 10.63 -6.22
C LYS A 35 -12.60 10.16 -6.35
N ASN A 36 -13.37 10.23 -5.26
CA ASN A 36 -14.80 9.89 -5.17
C ASN A 36 -15.15 8.41 -5.36
N ASN A 37 -14.20 7.47 -5.25
CA ASN A 37 -14.52 6.04 -5.16
C ASN A 37 -13.45 5.27 -4.34
N ASN A 38 -13.69 3.97 -4.13
CA ASN A 38 -12.79 3.09 -3.38
C ASN A 38 -11.86 2.24 -4.27
N GLN A 39 -11.68 2.63 -5.54
CA GLN A 39 -10.73 1.96 -6.43
C GLN A 39 -9.32 2.48 -6.20
N ILE A 40 -8.36 1.58 -6.11
CA ILE A 40 -6.94 1.95 -6.02
C ILE A 40 -6.53 2.54 -7.38
N ASP A 41 -5.88 3.69 -7.39
CA ASP A 41 -5.26 4.28 -8.58
C ASP A 41 -3.81 3.83 -8.71
N THR A 42 -3.06 3.93 -7.61
CA THR A 42 -1.64 3.55 -7.56
C THR A 42 -1.27 2.93 -6.22
N ILE A 43 -0.22 2.10 -6.24
CA ILE A 43 0.44 1.58 -5.04
C ILE A 43 1.90 2.00 -5.09
N ASP A 44 2.33 2.79 -4.10
CA ASP A 44 3.74 3.12 -3.91
C ASP A 44 4.37 2.12 -2.94
N PHE A 45 5.38 1.40 -3.40
CA PHE A 45 6.12 0.43 -2.61
C PHE A 45 7.51 0.98 -2.25
N LYS A 46 7.86 0.89 -0.96
CA LYS A 46 9.19 1.21 -0.46
C LYS A 46 9.69 0.08 0.43
N SER A 47 10.87 -0.45 0.08
CA SER A 47 11.62 -1.35 0.95
C SER A 47 12.59 -0.52 1.79
N MET A 48 12.52 -0.64 3.10
CA MET A 48 13.44 0.00 4.06
C MET A 48 14.71 -0.85 4.28
N SER A 49 14.70 -2.12 3.87
CA SER A 49 15.87 -3.01 3.94
C SER A 49 16.80 -2.89 2.73
N ARG A 50 16.40 -2.13 1.71
CA ARG A 50 17.18 -1.89 0.49
C ARG A 50 17.19 -0.40 0.20
N GLU A 51 18.36 0.17 -0.05
CA GLU A 51 18.48 1.54 -0.58
C GLU A 51 18.07 1.56 -2.06
N LYS A 52 16.79 1.36 -2.32
CA LYS A 52 16.19 1.47 -3.65
C LYS A 52 15.11 2.55 -3.67
N PRO A 53 14.96 3.27 -4.78
CA PRO A 53 13.86 4.22 -4.92
C PRO A 53 12.51 3.50 -4.79
N ALA A 54 11.51 4.22 -4.32
CA ALA A 54 10.15 3.71 -4.25
C ALA A 54 9.68 3.31 -5.65
N THR A 55 9.01 2.16 -5.74
CA THR A 55 8.41 1.67 -6.99
C THR A 55 6.93 2.02 -6.98
N ARG A 56 6.43 2.61 -8.07
CA ARG A 56 5.00 2.92 -8.23
C ARG A 56 4.37 1.92 -9.18
N PHE A 57 3.30 1.28 -8.72
CA PHE A 57 2.44 0.41 -9.52
C PHE A 57 1.16 1.13 -9.86
N LYS A 58 0.74 1.10 -11.13
CA LYS A 58 -0.56 1.62 -11.55
C LYS A 58 -1.59 0.49 -11.49
N MET A 59 -2.76 0.78 -10.93
CA MET A 59 -3.88 -0.17 -10.86
C MET A 59 -4.93 0.24 -11.89
N VAL A 60 -5.05 -0.52 -12.97
CA VAL A 60 -6.05 -0.29 -14.01
C VAL A 60 -7.29 -1.09 -13.67
N HIS A 61 -8.45 -0.46 -13.88
CA HIS A 61 -9.75 -1.07 -13.62
C HIS A 61 -10.59 -0.99 -14.89
N ASP A 62 -11.37 -2.04 -15.17
CA ASP A 62 -12.39 -2.02 -16.21
C ASP A 62 -13.63 -1.19 -15.80
N SER A 63 -14.64 -1.13 -16.66
CA SER A 63 -15.88 -0.39 -16.41
C SER A 63 -16.74 -0.96 -15.29
N LEU A 64 -16.53 -2.23 -14.91
CA LEU A 64 -17.21 -2.90 -13.81
C LEU A 64 -16.42 -2.77 -12.49
N GLY A 65 -15.19 -2.26 -12.56
CA GLY A 65 -14.30 -2.08 -11.42
C GLY A 65 -13.42 -3.29 -11.11
N ASN A 66 -13.24 -4.23 -12.03
CA ASN A 66 -12.28 -5.31 -11.88
C ASN A 66 -10.87 -4.84 -12.22
N VAL A 67 -9.85 -5.38 -11.55
CA VAL A 67 -8.44 -5.10 -11.85
C VAL A 67 -8.03 -5.81 -13.15
N THR A 68 -7.33 -5.10 -14.04
CA THR A 68 -6.87 -5.58 -15.35
C THR A 68 -5.39 -5.32 -15.58
#